data_AF-A0A8T0DV28-F1
#
_entry.id   AF-A0A8T0DV28-F1
#
_cell.length_a   1.000
_cell.length_b   1.000
_cell.length_c   1.000
_cell.angle_alpha   90.00
_cell.angle_beta   90.00
_cell.angle_gamma   90.00
#
_symmetry.space_group_name_H-M   'P 1'
#
loop_
_entity.id
_entity.type
_entity.pdbx_description
1 polymer ?
#
loop_
_entity_poly.entity_id
_entity_poly.type
_entity_poly.pdbx_seq_one_letter_code
_entity_poly.pdbx_strand_id
1 'polypeptide(L)'
;MPISPSSMPHPNRTASEPPDELVEKVVRRLQITGEMMRLTTFIPGRLSELGWCERVMELCREYIRNHSASGPCIKTGAPKGSVDRCEPSDLLVDAIVQEVTPQAKLWIPNELYNELTSRIMEFIGEQQLD
;
A
#
# COMPACT_ATOMS: atom_id res chain seq x y z
N MET A 1 -11.89 -15.08 -44.88
CA MET A 1 -11.68 -13.74 -44.28
C MET A 1 -11.20 -13.95 -42.85
N PRO A 2 -10.12 -13.31 -42.40
CA PRO A 2 -9.66 -13.42 -41.01
C PRO A 2 -10.63 -12.66 -40.09
N ILE A 3 -10.97 -13.27 -38.97
CA ILE A 3 -11.86 -12.71 -37.95
C ILE A 3 -11.06 -11.66 -37.16
N SER A 4 -11.57 -10.43 -37.03
CA SER A 4 -10.91 -9.38 -36.25
C SER A 4 -10.76 -9.79 -34.77
N PRO A 5 -9.63 -9.50 -34.12
CA PRO A 5 -9.43 -9.78 -32.68
C PRO A 5 -10.43 -9.04 -31.77
N SER A 6 -11.12 -8.03 -32.30
CA SER A 6 -12.20 -7.27 -31.64
C SER A 6 -13.53 -8.04 -31.51
N SER A 7 -13.70 -9.16 -32.21
CA SER A 7 -14.91 -9.99 -32.18
C SER A 7 -14.79 -11.22 -31.27
N MET A 8 -13.71 -11.31 -30.49
CA MET A 8 -13.62 -12.33 -29.45
C MET A 8 -14.50 -11.94 -28.26
N PRO A 9 -15.40 -12.82 -27.78
CA PRO A 9 -16.03 -12.63 -26.48
C PRO A 9 -14.89 -12.55 -25.46
N HIS A 10 -14.69 -11.37 -24.87
CA HIS A 10 -13.85 -11.26 -23.69
C HIS A 10 -14.43 -12.24 -22.66
N PRO A 11 -13.62 -13.14 -22.07
CA PRO A 11 -14.13 -14.02 -21.04
C PRO A 11 -14.76 -13.14 -19.96
N ASN A 12 -16.07 -13.28 -19.82
CA ASN A 12 -16.85 -12.57 -18.83
C ASN A 12 -16.13 -12.70 -17.48
N ARG A 13 -15.87 -11.53 -16.90
CA ARG A 13 -15.66 -11.27 -15.48
C ARG A 13 -16.04 -12.49 -14.63
N THR A 14 -15.02 -13.11 -14.04
CA THR A 14 -15.05 -14.38 -13.32
C THR A 14 -16.25 -14.50 -12.38
N ALA A 15 -16.96 -15.64 -12.44
CA ALA A 15 -18.20 -15.96 -11.71
C ALA A 15 -18.05 -16.09 -10.17
N SER A 16 -17.08 -15.42 -9.55
CA SER A 16 -16.72 -15.55 -8.13
C SER A 16 -16.66 -14.24 -7.35
N GLU A 17 -17.02 -13.10 -7.93
CA GLU A 17 -17.16 -11.86 -7.17
C GLU A 17 -18.49 -11.89 -6.37
N PRO A 18 -18.47 -11.64 -5.04
CA PRO A 18 -19.70 -11.56 -4.26
C PRO A 18 -20.57 -10.38 -4.74
N PRO A 19 -21.91 -10.47 -4.64
CA PRO A 19 -22.79 -9.37 -5.02
C PRO A 19 -22.46 -8.09 -4.24
N ASP A 20 -22.53 -6.93 -4.90
CA ASP A 20 -22.25 -5.63 -4.26
C ASP A 20 -23.10 -5.40 -3.01
N GLU A 21 -24.37 -5.85 -3.03
CA GLU A 21 -25.28 -5.78 -1.89
C GLU A 21 -24.78 -6.60 -0.67
N LEU A 22 -24.16 -7.75 -0.91
CA LEU A 22 -23.58 -8.58 0.13
C LEU A 22 -22.34 -7.90 0.72
N VAL A 23 -21.47 -7.34 -0.13
CA VAL A 23 -20.30 -6.57 0.30
C VAL A 23 -20.73 -5.38 1.16
N GLU A 24 -21.74 -4.63 0.73
CA GLU A 24 -22.25 -3.49 1.50
C GLU A 24 -22.83 -3.92 2.85
N LYS A 25 -23.59 -5.03 2.89
CA LYS A 25 -24.13 -5.61 4.13
C LYS A 25 -23.01 -5.97 5.11
N VAL A 26 -21.93 -6.61 4.63
CA VAL A 26 -20.76 -6.96 5.44
C VAL A 26 -20.06 -5.71 5.96
N VAL A 27 -19.78 -4.73 5.10
CA VAL A 27 -19.15 -3.45 5.50
C VAL A 27 -19.98 -2.73 6.56
N ARG A 28 -21.30 -2.63 6.36
CA ARG A 28 -22.21 -1.98 7.29
C ARG A 28 -22.22 -2.70 8.65
N ARG A 29 -22.15 -4.04 8.64
CA ARG A 29 -22.05 -4.85 9.87
C ARG A 29 -20.72 -4.64 10.59
N LEU A 30 -19.59 -4.68 9.88
CA LEU A 30 -18.26 -4.39 10.43
C LEU A 30 -18.20 -2.99 11.08
N GLN A 31 -18.88 -2.01 10.50
CA GLN A 31 -18.96 -0.65 11.06
C GLN A 31 -19.82 -0.60 12.34
N ILE A 32 -21.03 -1.17 12.31
CA ILE A 32 -21.97 -1.11 13.45
C ILE A 32 -21.44 -1.87 14.67
N THR A 33 -20.75 -2.98 14.47
CA THR A 33 -20.15 -3.76 15.57
C THR A 33 -18.85 -3.17 16.10
N GLY A 34 -18.28 -2.17 15.41
CA GLY A 34 -16.96 -1.62 15.70
C GLY A 34 -15.79 -2.50 15.25
N GLU A 35 -16.05 -3.62 14.57
CA GLU A 35 -15.00 -4.51 14.09
C GLU A 35 -14.10 -3.83 13.04
N MET A 36 -14.67 -2.96 12.20
CA MET A 36 -13.91 -2.13 11.26
C MET A 36 -12.84 -1.29 11.98
N MET A 37 -13.17 -0.74 13.16
CA MET A 37 -12.23 0.05 13.96
C MET A 37 -11.14 -0.82 14.58
N ARG A 38 -11.49 -2.04 15.01
CA ARG A 38 -10.54 -3.02 15.56
C ARG A 38 -9.55 -3.48 14.50
N LEU A 39 -10.02 -3.81 13.30
CA LEU A 39 -9.17 -4.16 12.16
C LEU A 39 -8.27 -2.99 11.76
N THR A 40 -8.81 -1.77 11.69
CA THR A 40 -8.02 -0.57 11.34
C THR A 40 -6.92 -0.29 12.37
N THR A 41 -7.22 -0.47 13.66
CA THR A 41 -6.23 -0.28 14.74
C THR A 41 -5.19 -1.40 14.78
N PHE A 42 -5.55 -2.61 14.35
CA PHE A 42 -4.66 -3.77 14.30
C PHE A 42 -3.57 -3.63 13.22
N ILE A 43 -3.92 -3.09 12.05
CA ILE A 43 -3.03 -3.03 10.88
C ILE A 43 -1.68 -2.36 11.16
N PRO A 44 -1.60 -1.13 11.74
CA PRO A 44 -0.32 -0.48 11.98
C PRO A 44 0.61 -1.26 12.92
N GLY A 45 0.05 -1.83 14.00
CA GLY A 45 0.82 -2.65 14.93
C GLY A 45 1.39 -3.89 14.25
N ARG A 46 0.56 -4.58 13.46
CA ARG A 46 0.97 -5.79 12.76
C ARG A 46 1.98 -5.52 11.64
N LEU A 47 1.82 -4.42 10.90
CA LEU A 47 2.81 -3.97 9.91
C LEU A 47 4.17 -3.69 10.56
N SER A 48 4.18 -3.10 11.75
CA SER A 48 5.43 -2.87 12.50
C SER A 48 6.06 -4.20 12.94
N GLU A 49 5.29 -5.15 13.46
CA GLU A 49 5.80 -6.47 13.87
C GLU A 49 6.38 -7.27 12.70
N LEU A 50 5.81 -7.13 11.52
CA LEU A 50 6.27 -7.79 10.29
C LEU A 50 7.40 -7.03 9.58
N GLY A 51 7.98 -6.01 10.24
CA GLY A 51 9.13 -5.26 9.71
C GLY A 51 8.81 -4.39 8.49
N TRP A 52 7.53 -4.08 8.23
CA TRP A 52 7.14 -3.25 7.09
C TRP A 52 7.53 -1.78 7.31
N CYS A 53 7.32 -1.26 8.52
CA CYS A 53 7.64 0.13 8.87
C CYS A 53 9.12 0.45 8.64
N GLU A 54 10.00 -0.45 9.05
CA GLU A 54 11.46 -0.36 8.91
C GLU A 54 11.88 -0.37 7.45
N ARG A 55 11.27 -1.24 6.63
CA ARG A 55 11.50 -1.30 5.18
C ARG A 55 11.08 0.00 4.50
N VAL A 56 9.90 0.53 4.82
CA VAL A 56 9.43 1.80 4.27
C VAL A 56 10.30 2.97 4.72
N MET A 57 10.75 3.00 5.98
CA MET A 57 11.70 4.02 6.44
C MET A 57 13.02 3.99 5.67
N GLU A 58 13.58 2.82 5.39
CA GLU A 58 14.81 2.73 4.60
C GLU A 58 14.58 3.21 3.16
N LEU A 59 13.42 2.91 2.58
CA LEU A 59 13.04 3.40 1.26
C LEU A 59 12.92 4.94 1.22
N CYS A 60 12.33 5.55 2.25
CA CYS A 60 12.32 7.01 2.39
C CYS A 60 13.74 7.59 2.50
N ARG A 61 14.62 6.95 3.28
CA ARG A 61 16.03 7.37 3.43
C ARG A 61 16.77 7.27 2.11
N GLU A 62 16.56 6.20 1.36
CA GLU A 62 17.15 6.01 0.03
C GLU A 62 16.66 7.06 -0.95
N TYR A 63 15.36 7.36 -0.96
CA TYR A 63 14.80 8.45 -1.76
C TYR A 63 15.48 9.78 -1.44
N ILE A 64 15.56 10.15 -0.16
CA ILE A 64 16.23 11.38 0.28
C ILE A 64 17.70 11.38 -0.16
N ARG A 65 18.43 10.28 0.02
CA ARG A 65 19.84 10.15 -0.37
C ARG A 65 20.06 10.33 -1.87
N ASN A 66 19.12 9.84 -2.69
CA ASN A 66 19.19 9.90 -4.15
C ASN A 66 18.75 11.26 -4.72
N HIS A 67 17.87 11.97 -4.02
CA HIS A 67 17.24 13.21 -4.50
C HIS A 67 17.73 14.48 -3.77
N SER A 68 18.55 14.35 -2.73
CA SER A 68 19.19 15.49 -2.06
C SER A 68 20.70 15.47 -2.22
N ALA A 69 21.34 16.56 -1.80
CA ALA A 69 22.79 16.62 -1.72
C ALA A 69 23.41 15.53 -0.83
N SER A 70 22.66 14.84 0.05
CA SER A 70 23.17 13.86 1.04
C SER A 70 23.65 12.50 0.49
N GLY A 71 23.70 12.33 -0.84
CA GLY A 71 24.21 11.11 -1.48
C GLY A 71 25.75 10.93 -1.40
N PRO A 72 26.28 9.71 -1.63
CA PRO A 72 27.72 9.38 -1.50
C PRO A 72 28.67 10.11 -2.46
N CYS A 73 28.18 11.02 -3.31
CA CYS A 73 28.96 11.75 -4.29
C CYS A 73 29.38 13.17 -3.84
N ILE A 74 29.17 13.58 -2.58
CA ILE A 74 29.72 14.86 -2.10
C ILE A 74 31.24 14.73 -1.93
N LYS A 75 31.99 15.16 -2.95
CA LYS A 75 33.42 15.42 -2.79
C LYS A 75 33.56 16.66 -1.89
N THR A 76 34.10 16.47 -0.69
CA THR A 76 34.49 17.54 0.22
C THR A 76 35.41 18.52 -0.52
N GLY A 77 34.94 19.76 -0.74
CA GLY A 77 35.71 20.83 -1.37
C GLY A 77 35.09 21.51 -2.60
N ALA A 78 33.85 21.21 -2.99
CA ALA A 78 33.20 21.93 -4.08
C ALA A 78 32.87 23.40 -3.69
N PRO A 79 33.12 24.38 -4.58
CA PRO A 79 32.83 25.79 -4.31
C PRO A 79 31.32 26.02 -4.15
N LYS A 80 30.95 26.99 -3.29
CA LYS A 80 29.55 27.43 -3.11
C LYS A 80 28.95 27.77 -4.48
N GLY A 81 27.99 26.97 -4.94
CA GLY A 81 27.24 27.20 -6.18
C GLY A 81 27.38 26.11 -7.25
N SER A 82 28.16 25.04 -7.04
CA SER A 82 28.22 23.93 -8.00
C SER A 82 27.61 22.66 -7.42
N VAL A 83 26.28 22.50 -7.44
CA VAL A 83 25.51 21.27 -7.77
C VAL A 83 24.03 21.66 -7.66
N ASP A 84 23.25 21.47 -8.73
CA ASP A 84 21.77 21.53 -8.80
C ASP A 84 21.07 20.50 -7.89
N ARG A 85 21.37 20.46 -6.59
CA ARG A 85 20.73 19.52 -5.65
C ARG A 85 20.36 20.23 -4.35
N CYS A 86 19.07 20.18 -4.02
CA CYS A 86 18.46 20.72 -2.81
C CYS A 86 19.00 20.05 -1.54
N GLU A 87 18.96 20.76 -0.41
CA GLU A 87 19.22 20.14 0.89
C GLU A 87 18.12 19.10 1.19
N PRO A 88 18.41 18.06 2.00
CA PRO A 88 17.40 17.08 2.40
C PRO A 88 16.13 17.72 3.00
N SER A 89 16.30 18.84 3.69
CA SER A 89 15.23 19.63 4.32
C SER A 89 14.34 20.36 3.31
N ASP A 90 14.82 20.59 2.09
CA ASP A 90 14.09 21.29 1.03
C ASP A 90 13.18 20.33 0.23
N LEU A 91 13.29 19.02 0.46
CA LEU A 91 12.44 18.02 -0.18
C LEU A 91 11.01 18.10 0.35
N LEU A 92 10.06 18.21 -0.57
CA LEU A 92 8.63 18.18 -0.23
C LEU A 92 8.22 16.79 0.23
N VAL A 93 7.60 16.71 1.41
CA VAL A 93 7.06 15.46 1.98
C VAL A 93 6.10 14.79 1.00
N ASP A 94 5.24 15.57 0.33
CA ASP A 94 4.29 15.03 -0.64
C ASP A 94 4.98 14.34 -1.83
N ALA A 95 6.12 14.85 -2.29
CA ALA A 95 6.89 14.22 -3.36
C ALA A 95 7.49 12.88 -2.90
N ILE A 96 7.99 12.82 -1.65
CA ILE A 96 8.45 11.56 -1.05
C ILE A 96 7.29 10.57 -0.97
N VAL A 97 6.15 10.99 -0.42
CA VAL A 97 4.97 10.12 -0.29
C VAL A 97 4.51 9.59 -1.65
N GLN A 98 4.46 10.43 -2.67
CA GLN A 98 4.07 10.03 -4.03
C GLN A 98 4.99 8.96 -4.61
N GLU A 99 6.30 9.08 -4.43
CA GLU A 99 7.26 8.11 -4.97
C GLU A 99 7.31 6.81 -4.14
N VAL A 100 7.27 6.93 -2.82
CA VAL A 100 7.46 5.80 -1.88
C VAL A 100 6.19 4.94 -1.80
N THR A 101 4.99 5.53 -1.89
CA THR A 101 3.73 4.82 -1.66
C THR A 101 3.51 3.60 -2.56
N PRO A 102 3.72 3.65 -3.89
CA PRO A 102 3.53 2.49 -4.76
C PRO A 102 4.40 1.30 -4.35
N GLN A 103 5.67 1.54 -4.03
CA GLN A 103 6.61 0.50 -3.63
C GLN A 103 6.32 -0.02 -2.21
N ALA A 104 5.94 0.87 -1.29
CA ALA A 104 5.51 0.48 0.05
C ALA A 104 4.28 -0.44 0.03
N LYS A 105 3.33 -0.20 -0.89
CA LYS A 105 2.15 -1.07 -1.09
C LYS A 105 2.52 -2.46 -1.58
N LEU A 106 3.53 -2.59 -2.46
CA LEU A 106 4.02 -3.89 -2.95
C LEU A 106 4.71 -4.71 -1.85
N TRP A 107 5.19 -4.06 -0.79
CA TRP A 107 5.91 -4.71 0.30
C TRP A 107 5.02 -5.14 1.47
N ILE A 108 3.72 -4.85 1.40
CA ILE A 108 2.76 -5.31 2.40
C ILE A 108 2.83 -6.84 2.47
N PRO A 109 3.15 -7.42 3.64
CA PRO A 109 3.31 -8.87 3.77
C PRO A 109 2.01 -9.62 3.50
N ASN A 110 2.08 -10.76 2.82
CA ASN A 110 0.93 -11.64 2.56
C ASN A 110 0.33 -12.19 3.85
N GLU A 111 1.16 -12.32 4.89
CA GLU A 111 0.77 -12.73 6.24
C GLU A 111 -0.30 -11.79 6.81
N LEU A 112 -0.15 -10.48 6.63
CA LEU A 112 -1.14 -9.51 7.07
C LEU A 112 -2.46 -9.69 6.31
N TYR A 113 -2.39 -9.86 4.99
CA TYR A 113 -3.59 -10.08 4.17
C TYR A 113 -4.33 -11.35 4.60
N ASN A 114 -3.61 -12.45 4.79
CA ASN A 114 -4.19 -13.72 5.23
C ASN A 114 -4.84 -13.58 6.61
N GLU A 115 -4.19 -12.91 7.56
CA GLU A 115 -4.74 -12.68 8.90
C GLU A 115 -6.01 -11.81 8.87
N LEU A 116 -6.01 -10.74 8.08
CA LEU A 116 -7.18 -9.88 7.90
C LEU A 116 -8.33 -10.64 7.23
N THR A 117 -8.04 -11.41 6.17
CA THR A 117 -9.04 -12.24 5.50
C THR A 117 -9.63 -13.26 6.46
N SER A 118 -8.81 -13.98 7.22
CA SER A 118 -9.30 -14.95 8.21
C SER A 118 -10.21 -14.29 9.25
N ARG A 119 -9.81 -13.14 9.82
CA ARG A 119 -10.64 -12.42 10.80
C ARG A 119 -11.96 -11.93 10.21
N ILE A 120 -11.94 -11.42 8.98
CA ILE A 120 -13.16 -10.98 8.30
C ILE A 120 -14.08 -12.18 8.04
N MET A 121 -13.55 -13.31 7.59
CA MET A 121 -14.33 -14.53 7.33
C MET A 121 -14.90 -15.13 8.63
N GLU A 122 -14.12 -15.15 9.71
CA GLU A 122 -14.60 -15.54 11.05
C GLU A 122 -15.75 -14.63 11.50
N PHE A 123 -15.59 -13.30 11.37
CA PHE A 123 -16.64 -12.35 11.68
C PHE A 123 -17.92 -12.57 10.85
N ILE A 124 -17.78 -12.78 9.54
CA ILE A 124 -18.91 -13.07 8.64
C ILE A 124 -19.68 -14.33 9.12
N GLY A 125 -18.94 -15.39 9.47
CA GLY A 125 -19.51 -16.63 10.01
C GLY A 125 -20.24 -16.43 11.34
N GLU A 126 -19.65 -15.68 12.28
CA GLU A 126 -20.26 -15.37 13.57
C GLU A 126 -21.54 -14.53 13.43
N GLN A 127 -21.57 -13.62 12.44
CA GLN A 127 -22.72 -12.77 12.18
C GLN A 127 -23.81 -13.45 11.32
N GLN A 128 -23.62 -14.71 10.91
CA GLN A 128 -24.51 -15.46 10.02
C GLN A 128 -24.80 -14.69 8.71
N LEU A 129 -23.77 -14.06 8.15
CA LEU A 129 -23.83 -13.30 6.91
C LEU A 129 -23.45 -14.23 5.73
N ASP A 130 -24.30 -15.20 5.41
CA ASP A 130 -24.24 -15.96 4.14
C ASP A 130 -24.88 -15.16 2.98
#